data_AF-A0A444KYW6-F1
#
_entry.id   AF-A0A444KYW6-F1
#
_cell.length_a   1.000
_cell.length_b   1.000
_cell.length_c   1.000
_cell.angle_alpha   90.00
_cell.angle_beta   90.00
_cell.angle_gamma   90.00
#
_symmetry.space_group_name_H-M   'P 1'
#
loop_
_entity.id
_entity.type
_entity.pdbx_description
1 polymer ?
#
loop_
_entity_poly.entity_id
_entity_poly.type
_entity_poly.pdbx_seq_one_letter_code
_entity_poly.pdbx_strand_id
1 'polypeptide(L)'
;MNCCPTCGQKAAELPIEAIADVALPNVLRTVANALVKAYPEAVPAADLIAAIYSGSKQPATATKALRVQIHRLRDKLRLCGWTVNKNLGGFYGAHYRLEQLA
;
A
#
# COMPACT_ATOMS: atom_id res chain seq x y z
N MET A 1 -1.74 -20.84 0.51
CA MET A 1 -1.29 -21.16 -0.86
C MET A 1 -2.03 -20.25 -1.83
N ASN A 2 -1.62 -18.98 -1.86
CA ASN A 2 -2.27 -18.00 -2.73
C ASN A 2 -1.54 -17.96 -4.07
N CYS A 3 -1.98 -18.78 -5.02
CA CYS A 3 -1.55 -18.68 -6.40
C CYS A 3 -1.98 -17.35 -7.00
N CYS A 4 -1.14 -16.77 -7.85
CA CYS A 4 -1.51 -15.59 -8.64
C CYS A 4 -2.75 -15.91 -9.50
N PRO A 5 -3.86 -15.16 -9.39
CA PRO A 5 -5.10 -15.47 -10.10
C PRO A 5 -5.00 -15.29 -11.62
N THR A 6 -3.88 -14.78 -12.14
CA THR A 6 -3.67 -14.54 -13.58
C THR A 6 -2.81 -15.62 -14.25
N CYS A 7 -1.93 -16.32 -13.52
CA CYS A 7 -1.04 -17.33 -14.09
C CYS A 7 -0.97 -18.64 -13.30
N GLY A 8 -1.64 -18.75 -12.15
CA GLY A 8 -1.64 -19.96 -11.32
C GLY A 8 -0.30 -20.27 -10.65
N GLN A 9 0.74 -19.47 -10.87
CA GLN A 9 2.05 -19.66 -10.25
C GLN A 9 2.03 -19.15 -8.80
N LYS A 10 2.85 -19.77 -7.93
CA LYS A 10 3.18 -19.19 -6.62
C LYS A 10 3.68 -17.78 -6.87
N ALA A 11 3.12 -16.79 -6.19
CA ALA A 11 3.65 -15.44 -6.24
C ALA A 11 5.14 -15.54 -5.87
N ALA A 12 6.03 -15.20 -6.80
CA ALA A 12 7.45 -15.20 -6.51
C ALA A 12 7.65 -14.24 -5.34
N GLU A 13 8.33 -14.68 -4.28
CA GLU A 13 8.71 -13.85 -3.15
C GLU A 13 9.74 -12.83 -3.64
N LEU A 14 9.24 -11.76 -4.25
CA LEU A 14 10.10 -10.70 -4.76
C LEU A 14 10.58 -9.85 -3.58
N PRO A 15 11.83 -9.37 -3.61
CA PRO A 15 12.36 -8.51 -2.56
C PRO A 15 11.59 -7.18 -2.54
N ILE A 16 11.62 -6.45 -1.42
CA ILE A 16 10.78 -5.24 -1.26
C ILE A 16 11.07 -4.17 -2.32
N GLU A 17 12.31 -4.15 -2.83
CA GLU A 17 12.77 -3.29 -3.92
C GLU A 17 11.97 -3.52 -5.21
N ALA A 18 11.47 -4.73 -5.45
CA ALA A 18 10.67 -5.05 -6.63
C ALA A 18 9.31 -4.33 -6.66
N ILE A 19 8.86 -3.76 -5.52
CA ILE A 19 7.69 -2.89 -5.48
C ILE A 19 7.91 -1.63 -6.34
N ALA A 20 9.16 -1.16 -6.47
CA ALA A 20 9.50 -0.01 -7.30
C ALA A 20 9.30 -0.28 -8.81
N ASP A 21 9.47 -1.52 -9.23
CA ASP A 21 9.34 -1.97 -10.62
C ASP A 21 7.88 -2.19 -11.03
N VAL A 22 6.95 -2.23 -10.07
CA VAL A 22 5.52 -2.32 -10.37
C VAL A 22 5.05 -1.03 -11.03
N ALA A 23 4.44 -1.15 -12.21
CA ALA A 23 3.82 -0.03 -12.90
C ALA A 23 2.61 0.51 -12.11
N LEU A 24 2.86 1.49 -11.24
CA LEU A 24 1.86 2.15 -10.42
C LEU A 24 1.55 3.57 -10.91
N PRO A 25 0.25 3.96 -11.00
CA PRO A 25 -0.18 5.34 -11.12
C PRO A 25 0.39 6.23 -10.01
N ASN A 26 0.59 7.52 -10.28
CA ASN A 26 1.27 8.47 -9.37
C ASN A 26 0.81 8.38 -7.91
N VAL A 27 -0.50 8.41 -7.66
CA VAL A 27 -1.04 8.34 -6.28
C VAL A 27 -0.70 7.01 -5.61
N LEU A 28 -0.84 5.89 -6.33
CA LEU A 28 -0.50 4.56 -5.80
C LEU A 28 1.01 4.43 -5.56
N ARG A 29 1.82 5.02 -6.44
CA ARG A 29 3.28 5.08 -6.29
C ARG A 29 3.69 5.91 -5.08
N THR A 30 3.06 7.05 -4.83
CA THR A 30 3.29 7.87 -3.62
C THR A 30 3.02 7.06 -2.36
N VAL A 31 1.88 6.36 -2.31
CA VAL A 31 1.53 5.51 -1.16
C VAL A 31 2.51 4.35 -1.01
N ALA A 32 2.84 3.66 -2.11
CA ALA A 32 3.80 2.55 -2.10
C ALA A 32 5.17 3.00 -1.60
N ASN A 33 5.70 4.12 -2.12
CA ASN A 33 6.98 4.67 -1.70
C ASN A 33 7.02 5.04 -0.22
N ALA A 34 5.93 5.64 0.30
CA ALA A 34 5.82 5.95 1.72
C ALA A 34 5.87 4.68 2.60
N LEU A 35 5.21 3.61 2.16
CA LEU A 35 5.22 2.33 2.86
C LEU A 35 6.57 1.60 2.74
N VAL A 36 7.21 1.62 1.57
CA VAL A 36 8.54 1.03 1.36
C VAL A 36 9.59 1.74 2.22
N LYS A 37 9.56 3.07 2.27
CA LYS A 37 10.47 3.88 3.09
C LYS A 37 10.33 3.60 4.58
N ALA A 38 9.12 3.30 5.04
CA ALA A 38 8.84 3.02 6.43
C ALA A 38 9.08 1.55 6.81
N TYR A 39 9.21 0.64 5.84
CA TYR A 39 9.34 -0.79 6.12
C TYR A 39 10.56 -1.09 7.02
N PRO A 40 10.41 -1.94 8.05
CA PRO A 40 9.25 -2.77 8.35
C PRO A 40 8.18 -2.09 9.22
N GLU A 41 8.23 -0.80 9.52
CA GLU A 41 7.24 -0.14 10.38
C GLU A 41 5.89 0.14 9.70
N ALA A 42 4.86 0.40 10.51
CA ALA A 42 3.54 0.78 10.02
C ALA A 42 3.42 2.31 9.91
N VAL A 43 2.76 2.78 8.84
CA VAL A 43 2.55 4.20 8.55
C VAL A 43 1.14 4.63 8.95
N PRO A 44 0.97 5.72 9.73
CA PRO A 44 -0.33 6.28 10.04
C PRO A 44 -1.10 6.70 8.77
N ALA A 45 -2.42 6.52 8.78
CA ALA A 45 -3.29 6.98 7.69
C ALA A 45 -3.14 8.48 7.40
N ALA A 46 -2.94 9.29 8.45
CA ALA A 46 -2.76 10.73 8.34
C ALA A 46 -1.52 11.08 7.50
N ASP A 47 -0.41 10.40 7.70
CA ASP A 47 0.84 10.64 6.99
C ASP A 47 0.72 10.25 5.51
N LEU A 48 0.03 9.14 5.22
CA LEU A 48 -0.26 8.75 3.84
C LEU A 48 -1.17 9.77 3.14
N ILE A 49 -2.16 10.31 3.85
CA ILE A 49 -3.03 11.38 3.31
C ILE A 49 -2.21 12.63 3.06
N ALA A 50 -1.37 13.05 4.00
CA ALA A 50 -0.50 14.21 3.86
C ALA A 50 0.45 14.06 2.66
N ALA A 51 0.99 12.85 2.43
CA ALA A 51 1.83 12.55 1.27
C ALA A 51 1.06 12.62 -0.06
N ILE A 52 -0.17 12.11 -0.13
CA ILE A 52 -1.00 12.17 -1.35
C ILE A 52 -1.33 13.62 -1.74
N TYR A 53 -1.63 14.45 -0.74
CA TYR A 53 -2.09 15.82 -0.94
C TYR A 53 -1.00 16.87 -0.70
N SER A 54 0.28 16.48 -0.68
CA SER A 54 1.39 17.41 -0.47
C SER A 54 1.35 18.55 -1.49
N GLY A 55 1.18 19.79 -1.03
CA GLY A 55 1.06 20.96 -1.91
C GLY A 55 -0.35 21.22 -2.47
N SER A 56 -1.38 20.53 -1.96
CA SER A 56 -2.77 20.72 -2.37
C SER A 56 -3.71 20.76 -1.15
N LYS A 57 -4.91 21.31 -1.34
CA LYS A 57 -5.93 21.32 -0.28
C LYS A 57 -6.44 19.90 -0.05
N GLN A 58 -6.27 19.38 1.17
CA GLN A 58 -6.83 18.09 1.56
C GLN A 58 -8.38 18.16 1.53
N PRO A 59 -9.06 17.29 0.76
CA PRO A 59 -10.51 17.23 0.74
C PRO A 59 -11.07 16.56 2.00
N ALA A 60 -12.31 16.89 2.38
CA ALA A 60 -13.00 16.24 3.50
C ALA A 60 -13.14 14.71 3.32
N THR A 61 -13.10 14.23 2.07
CA THR A 61 -13.19 12.81 1.70
C THR A 61 -11.84 12.10 1.63
N ALA A 62 -10.73 12.73 2.03
CA ALA A 62 -9.38 12.19 1.91
C ALA A 62 -9.22 10.78 2.53
N THR A 63 -9.85 10.51 3.67
CA THR A 63 -9.84 9.18 4.30
C THR A 63 -10.52 8.13 3.42
N LYS A 64 -11.64 8.48 2.77
CA LYS A 64 -12.34 7.57 1.83
C LYS A 64 -11.49 7.36 0.58
N ALA A 65 -10.86 8.42 0.07
CA ALA A 65 -9.95 8.34 -1.06
C ALA A 65 -8.76 7.42 -0.75
N LEU A 66 -8.10 7.58 0.39
CA LEU A 66 -7.00 6.70 0.83
C LEU A 66 -7.45 5.24 0.86
N ARG A 67 -8.63 4.91 1.42
CA ARG A 67 -9.14 3.53 1.46
C ARG A 67 -9.28 2.92 0.06
N VAL A 68 -9.76 3.69 -0.90
CA VAL A 68 -9.87 3.24 -2.31
C VAL A 68 -8.48 3.02 -2.91
N GLN A 69 -7.53 3.93 -2.66
CA GLN A 69 -6.16 3.77 -3.17
C GLN A 69 -5.47 2.56 -2.55
N ILE A 70 -5.60 2.31 -1.24
CA ILE A 70 -5.05 1.13 -0.59
C ILE A 70 -5.65 -0.15 -1.16
N HIS A 71 -6.97 -0.18 -1.43
CA HIS A 71 -7.60 -1.34 -2.06
C HIS A 71 -7.00 -1.63 -3.45
N ARG A 72 -6.89 -0.60 -4.30
CA ARG A 72 -6.26 -0.73 -5.62
C ARG A 72 -4.78 -1.12 -5.53
N LEU A 73 -4.06 -0.59 -4.54
CA LEU A 73 -2.66 -0.92 -4.32
C LEU A 73 -2.49 -2.41 -3.96
N ARG A 74 -3.34 -2.95 -3.08
CA ARG A 74 -3.33 -4.37 -2.74
C ARG A 74 -3.50 -5.26 -3.96
N ASP A 75 -4.43 -4.93 -4.86
CA ASP A 75 -4.65 -5.71 -6.07
C ASP A 75 -3.41 -5.74 -6.98
N LYS A 76 -2.67 -4.63 -7.04
CA LYS A 76 -1.41 -4.55 -7.80
C LYS A 76 -0.26 -5.28 -7.12
N LEU A 77 -0.09 -5.09 -5.81
CA LEU A 77 0.97 -5.73 -5.04
C LEU A 77 0.80 -7.26 -4.94
N ARG A 78 -0.44 -7.76 -4.97
CA ARG A 78 -0.71 -9.20 -4.98
C ARG A 78 -0.01 -9.93 -6.13
N LEU A 79 0.18 -9.25 -7.27
CA LEU A 79 0.85 -9.82 -8.44
C LEU A 79 2.35 -10.04 -8.20
N CYS A 80 2.97 -9.31 -7.27
CA CYS A 80 4.37 -9.45 -6.89
C CYS A 80 4.58 -10.12 -5.51
N GLY A 81 3.55 -10.74 -4.93
CA GLY A 81 3.65 -11.43 -3.65
C GLY A 81 3.61 -10.52 -2.42
N TRP A 82 3.16 -9.28 -2.58
CA TRP A 82 3.03 -8.31 -1.49
C TRP A 82 1.59 -7.87 -1.26
N THR A 83 1.32 -7.33 -0.08
CA THR A 83 0.04 -6.71 0.25
C THR A 83 0.26 -5.58 1.25
N VAL A 84 -0.81 -4.82 1.50
CA VAL A 84 -0.83 -3.80 2.55
C VAL A 84 -1.75 -4.27 3.67
N ASN A 85 -1.21 -4.59 4.84
CA ASN A 85 -2.01 -4.84 6.03
C ASN A 85 -2.50 -3.52 6.62
N LYS A 86 -3.69 -3.55 7.23
CA LYS A 86 -4.27 -2.45 7.98
C LYS A 86 -4.41 -2.87 9.44
N ASN A 87 -3.58 -2.30 10.30
CA ASN A 87 -3.75 -2.41 11.75
C ASN A 87 -4.71 -1.32 12.23
N LEU A 88 -5.71 -1.71 13.03
CA LEU A 88 -6.58 -0.77 13.72
C LEU A 88 -5.83 -0.29 14.97
N GLY A 89 -5.09 0.82 14.84
CA GLY A 89 -4.35 1.42 15.94
C GLY A 89 -5.25 2.21 16.88
N GLY A 90 -6.15 1.53 17.60
CA GLY A 90 -6.96 2.09 18.70
C GLY A 90 -7.38 3.56 18.52
N PHE A 91 -7.00 4.41 19.47
CA PHE A 91 -7.29 5.85 19.51
C PHE A 91 -6.61 6.67 18.40
N TYR A 92 -5.47 6.17 17.86
CA TYR A 92 -4.62 6.87 16.90
C TYR A 92 -5.00 6.60 15.43
N GLY A 93 -6.02 5.79 15.18
CA GLY A 93 -6.56 5.52 13.85
C GLY A 93 -5.85 4.39 13.10
N ALA A 94 -6.16 4.28 11.81
CA ALA A 94 -5.66 3.18 10.98
C ALA A 94 -4.16 3.35 10.67
N HIS A 95 -3.41 2.27 10.80
CA HIS A 95 -2.01 2.18 10.38
C HIS A 95 -1.89 1.16 9.25
N TYR A 96 -1.02 1.43 8.29
CA TYR A 96 -0.83 0.61 7.10
C TYR A 96 0.62 0.13 7.01
N ARG A 97 0.82 -1.15 6.72
CA ARG A 97 2.13 -1.79 6.65
C ARG A 97 2.23 -2.66 5.42
N LEU A 98 3.42 -2.75 4.80
CA LEU A 98 3.68 -3.78 3.79
C LEU A 98 3.86 -5.13 4.46
N GLU A 99 3.23 -6.15 3.89
CA GLU A 99 3.37 -7.54 4.29
C GLU A 99 3.52 -8.43 3.08
N GLN A 100 4.28 -9.50 3.23
CA GLN A 100 4.47 -10.50 2.19
C GLN A 100 3.31 -11.51 2.24
N LEU A 101 2.82 -11.92 1.08
CA LEU A 101 1.77 -12.93 0.95
C LEU A 101 2.41 -14.33 0.98
N ALA A 102 2.06 -15.12 2.00
CA ALA A 102 2.45 -16.52 2.13
C ALA A 102 1.64 -17.50 1.26
#